data_AF-A0A2M8P2A0-F1
#
_entry.id   AF-A0A2M8P2A0-F1
#
_cell.length_a   1.000
_cell.length_b   1.000
_cell.length_c   1.000
_cell.angle_alpha   90.00
_cell.angle_beta   90.00
_cell.angle_gamma   90.00
#
_symmetry.space_group_name_H-M   'P 1'
#
loop_
_entity.id
_entity.type
_entity.pdbx_description
1 polymer ?
#
loop_
_entity_poly.entity_id
_entity_poly.type
_entity_poly.pdbx_seq_one_letter_code
_entity_poly.pdbx_strand_id
1 'polypeptide(L)'
;MDASDVIVDILYKDKKQNTYKIALIRAINDIANEFCDLSDTEEVIVPLRKIAEYWLAYYWVFVDVDKPIWQAVHKSINKPDMIFRVALTEFRQAWEYQEGKNHLWQGYVVKQEIYKKSDKLLQQYHDTLVVIQKGVKQPIVYAGTSQQKYFDEPRKRSDFYQIVAIPNINPDDMCFVVPSWLWKICLDKSEWVEAMCVDAWCLFIQDKAHHLNQQPFSYVDIYPLVSLRPHKLLG
;
A
#
# COMPACT_ATOMS: atom_id res chain seq x y z
N MET A 1 -14.85 -2.88 21.78
CA MET A 1 -13.59 -3.27 21.13
C MET A 1 -12.84 -1.98 20.87
N ASP A 2 -11.60 -1.86 21.35
CA ASP A 2 -10.78 -0.67 21.11
C ASP A 2 -10.42 -0.59 19.61
N ALA A 3 -10.25 0.60 19.05
CA ALA A 3 -9.79 0.77 17.67
C ALA A 3 -8.43 0.07 17.44
N SER A 4 -7.58 0.04 18.48
CA SER A 4 -6.33 -0.73 18.46
C SER A 4 -6.57 -2.24 18.32
N ASP A 5 -7.59 -2.79 18.97
CA ASP A 5 -7.95 -4.21 18.84
C ASP A 5 -8.38 -4.54 17.41
N VAL A 6 -9.11 -3.64 16.75
CA VAL A 6 -9.56 -3.83 15.36
C VAL A 6 -8.37 -3.87 14.40
N ILE A 7 -7.38 -2.99 14.57
CA ILE A 7 -6.15 -3.02 13.77
C ILE A 7 -5.40 -4.33 13.98
N VAL A 8 -5.23 -4.76 15.23
CA VAL A 8 -4.57 -6.05 15.54
C VAL A 8 -5.33 -7.21 14.92
N ASP A 9 -6.66 -7.19 14.95
CA ASP A 9 -7.48 -8.23 14.35
C ASP A 9 -7.34 -8.27 12.82
N ILE A 10 -7.33 -7.10 12.15
CA ILE A 10 -7.10 -6.98 10.70
C ILE A 10 -5.71 -7.52 10.32
N LEU A 11 -4.68 -7.17 11.09
CA LEU A 11 -3.30 -7.49 10.76
C LEU A 11 -2.91 -8.93 11.12
N TYR A 12 -3.36 -9.46 12.26
CA TYR A 12 -2.83 -10.70 12.84
C TYR A 12 -3.86 -11.81 13.08
N LYS A 13 -5.18 -11.54 13.04
CA LYS A 13 -6.20 -12.58 13.31
C LYS A 13 -7.11 -12.91 12.13
N ASP A 14 -7.05 -12.11 11.06
CA ASP A 14 -7.86 -12.37 9.87
C ASP A 14 -7.47 -13.69 9.19
N LYS A 15 -8.46 -14.55 8.92
CA LYS A 15 -8.27 -15.88 8.32
C LYS A 15 -7.65 -15.84 6.92
N LYS A 16 -7.75 -14.70 6.22
CA LYS A 16 -7.11 -14.43 4.93
C LYS A 16 -6.14 -13.26 5.05
N GLN A 17 -5.27 -13.30 6.05
CA GLN A 17 -4.11 -12.43 6.11
C GLN A 17 -3.36 -12.45 4.77
N ASN A 18 -3.21 -11.28 4.19
CA ASN A 18 -2.39 -11.06 3.02
C ASN A 18 -1.70 -9.69 3.18
N THR A 19 -0.58 -9.52 2.47
CA THR A 19 0.18 -8.27 2.47
C THR A 19 -0.65 -7.07 2.02
N TYR A 20 -1.75 -7.29 1.29
CA TYR A 20 -2.63 -6.24 0.79
C TYR A 20 -3.40 -5.54 1.92
N LYS A 21 -3.82 -6.26 2.96
CA LYS A 21 -4.45 -5.64 4.15
C LYS A 21 -3.44 -4.79 4.92
N ILE A 22 -2.22 -5.31 5.09
CA ILE A 22 -1.11 -4.59 5.74
C ILE A 22 -0.80 -3.30 4.98
N ALA A 23 -0.62 -3.39 3.66
CA ALA A 23 -0.36 -2.25 2.79
C ALA A 23 -1.51 -1.24 2.77
N LEU A 24 -2.77 -1.70 2.87
CA LEU A 24 -3.94 -0.81 2.95
C LEU A 24 -3.92 0.03 4.24
N ILE A 25 -3.79 -0.61 5.41
CA ILE A 25 -3.77 0.09 6.70
C ILE A 25 -2.58 1.04 6.78
N ARG A 26 -1.39 0.62 6.31
CA ARG A 26 -0.21 1.48 6.25
C ARG A 26 -0.42 2.70 5.34
N ALA A 27 -1.04 2.52 4.18
CA ALA A 27 -1.34 3.63 3.28
C ALA A 27 -2.38 4.60 3.86
N ILE A 28 -3.42 4.09 4.54
CA ILE A 28 -4.38 4.92 5.27
C ILE A 28 -3.66 5.74 6.35
N ASN A 29 -2.74 5.11 7.08
CA ASN A 29 -1.91 5.81 8.07
C ASN A 29 -1.12 6.96 7.45
N ASP A 30 -0.36 6.69 6.39
CA ASP A 30 0.43 7.74 5.73
C ASP A 30 -0.45 8.86 5.15
N ILE A 31 -1.63 8.54 4.62
CA ILE A 31 -2.58 9.53 4.10
C ILE A 31 -3.18 10.38 5.23
N ALA A 32 -3.57 9.76 6.35
CA ALA A 32 -4.08 10.50 7.50
C ALA A 32 -3.05 11.52 8.01
N ASN A 33 -1.78 11.13 8.07
CA ASN A 33 -0.69 12.03 8.45
C ASN A 33 -0.43 13.12 7.39
N GLU A 34 -0.59 12.82 6.09
CA GLU A 34 -0.49 13.83 5.02
C GLU A 34 -1.63 14.89 5.14
N PHE A 35 -2.78 14.50 5.67
CA PHE A 35 -3.99 15.36 5.80
C PHE A 35 -4.48 15.45 7.25
N CYS A 36 -3.57 15.74 8.19
CA CYS A 36 -3.88 15.80 9.61
C CYS A 36 -4.93 16.86 9.97
N ASP A 37 -5.07 17.91 9.15
CA ASP A 37 -6.09 18.95 9.30
C ASP A 37 -7.54 18.42 9.19
N LEU A 38 -7.73 17.17 8.75
CA LEU A 38 -9.04 16.51 8.72
C LEU A 38 -9.36 15.75 10.03
N SER A 39 -8.66 16.04 11.13
CA SER A 39 -8.78 15.32 12.41
C SER A 39 -10.18 15.33 13.03
N ASP A 40 -10.95 16.39 12.78
CA ASP A 40 -12.27 16.59 13.39
C ASP A 40 -13.42 16.03 12.52
N THR A 41 -13.09 15.28 11.47
CA THR A 41 -14.08 14.73 10.55
C THR A 41 -14.52 13.33 10.97
N GLU A 42 -15.83 13.08 10.86
CA GLU A 42 -16.44 11.79 11.20
C GLU A 42 -16.09 10.68 10.20
N GLU A 43 -15.88 11.01 8.93
CA GLU A 43 -15.52 10.04 7.89
C GLU A 43 -14.77 10.76 6.77
N VAL A 44 -13.79 10.07 6.16
CA VAL A 44 -12.96 10.65 5.10
C VAL A 44 -13.01 9.79 3.85
N ILE A 45 -13.36 10.40 2.72
CA ILE A 45 -13.27 9.79 1.41
C ILE A 45 -11.81 9.80 0.94
N VAL A 46 -11.29 8.61 0.61
CA VAL A 46 -9.95 8.43 0.06
C VAL A 46 -10.04 7.78 -1.33
N PRO A 47 -9.40 8.36 -2.38
CA PRO A 47 -9.37 7.77 -3.71
C PRO A 47 -8.41 6.58 -3.77
N LEU A 48 -8.79 5.53 -4.50
CA LEU A 48 -7.96 4.34 -4.70
C LEU A 48 -6.61 4.70 -5.33
N ARG A 49 -6.57 5.72 -6.20
CA ARG A 49 -5.33 6.23 -6.79
C ARG A 49 -4.31 6.63 -5.73
N LYS A 50 -4.71 7.32 -4.66
CA LYS A 50 -3.80 7.77 -3.60
C LYS A 50 -3.21 6.58 -2.84
N ILE A 51 -4.02 5.56 -2.54
CA ILE A 51 -3.52 4.30 -1.96
C ILE A 51 -2.53 3.62 -2.90
N ALA A 52 -2.84 3.59 -4.20
CA ALA A 52 -1.98 2.97 -5.20
C ALA A 52 -0.61 3.68 -5.33
N GLU A 53 -0.54 5.00 -5.16
CA GLU A 53 0.72 5.75 -5.12
C GLU A 53 1.62 5.29 -3.97
N TYR A 54 1.05 5.08 -2.78
CA TYR A 54 1.78 4.54 -1.63
C TYR A 54 2.20 3.08 -1.85
N TRP A 55 1.31 2.26 -2.41
CA TRP A 55 1.64 0.87 -2.74
C TRP A 55 2.77 0.77 -3.75
N LEU A 56 2.80 1.62 -4.77
CA LEU A 56 3.93 1.69 -5.70
C LEU A 56 5.25 1.86 -4.95
N ALA A 57 5.29 2.75 -3.96
CA ALA A 57 6.49 2.97 -3.14
C ALA A 57 6.82 1.78 -2.23
N TYR A 58 5.83 1.22 -1.53
CA TYR A 58 6.04 0.08 -0.62
C TYR A 58 6.51 -1.17 -1.35
N TYR A 59 5.91 -1.43 -2.52
CA TYR A 59 6.15 -2.61 -3.31
C TYR A 59 7.37 -2.49 -4.22
N TRP A 60 7.99 -1.31 -4.31
CA TRP A 60 9.16 -1.05 -5.14
C TRP A 60 10.28 -2.07 -4.91
N VAL A 61 10.61 -2.33 -3.65
CA VAL A 61 11.68 -3.27 -3.25
C VAL A 61 11.36 -4.72 -3.60
N PHE A 62 10.09 -5.08 -3.74
CA PHE A 62 9.68 -6.45 -4.01
C PHE A 62 9.85 -6.82 -5.48
N VAL A 63 9.85 -5.82 -6.36
CA VAL A 63 9.95 -6.00 -7.81
C VAL A 63 11.35 -5.74 -8.35
N ASP A 64 12.35 -5.77 -7.47
CA ASP A 64 13.76 -5.69 -7.85
C ASP A 64 14.09 -6.76 -8.89
N VAL A 65 14.75 -6.35 -9.97
CA VAL A 65 15.04 -7.23 -11.11
C VAL A 65 16.10 -8.26 -10.73
N ASP A 66 17.07 -7.86 -9.91
CA ASP A 66 18.19 -8.70 -9.52
C ASP A 66 17.85 -9.56 -8.29
N LYS A 67 17.06 -9.01 -7.36
CA LYS A 67 16.71 -9.64 -6.08
C LYS A 67 15.21 -9.50 -5.75
N PRO A 68 14.31 -10.09 -6.54
CA PRO A 68 12.87 -9.99 -6.28
C PRO A 68 12.50 -10.69 -4.97
N ILE A 69 11.58 -10.07 -4.22
CA ILE A 69 11.00 -10.66 -3.00
C ILE A 69 9.60 -11.15 -3.34
N TRP A 70 9.38 -12.45 -3.20
CA TRP A 70 8.11 -13.11 -3.52
C TRP A 70 7.24 -13.25 -2.28
N GLN A 71 5.94 -12.97 -2.41
CA GLN A 71 4.97 -12.97 -1.32
C GLN A 71 3.98 -14.16 -1.36
N ALA A 72 4.12 -15.06 -2.33
CA ALA A 72 3.30 -16.27 -2.41
C ALA A 72 4.05 -17.41 -3.10
N VAL A 73 3.67 -18.65 -2.76
CA VAL A 73 4.10 -19.84 -3.49
C VAL A 73 3.51 -19.81 -4.89
N HIS A 74 4.38 -19.78 -5.91
CA HIS A 74 3.94 -19.89 -7.30
C HIS A 74 3.22 -21.22 -7.50
N LYS A 75 1.89 -21.20 -7.56
CA LYS A 75 1.11 -22.38 -7.97
C LYS A 75 1.33 -22.71 -9.46
N SER A 76 1.89 -21.76 -10.23
CA SER A 76 2.28 -21.90 -11.63
C SER A 76 3.16 -20.73 -12.06
N ILE A 77 4.06 -20.94 -13.02
CA ILE A 77 4.87 -19.89 -13.69
C ILE A 77 4.02 -18.72 -14.21
N ASN A 78 2.75 -18.98 -14.56
CA ASN A 78 1.87 -18.01 -15.22
C ASN A 78 0.98 -17.17 -14.27
N LYS A 79 1.14 -17.28 -12.95
CA LYS A 79 0.38 -16.46 -11.99
C LYS A 79 1.34 -15.72 -11.08
N PRO A 80 1.46 -14.38 -11.21
CA PRO A 80 2.27 -13.61 -10.30
C PRO A 80 1.68 -13.67 -8.89
N ASP A 81 2.54 -13.62 -7.88
CA ASP A 81 2.18 -13.51 -6.46
C ASP A 81 1.46 -12.18 -6.14
N MET A 82 1.74 -11.12 -6.91
CA MET A 82 1.07 -9.83 -6.84
C MET A 82 0.44 -9.49 -8.19
N ILE A 83 -0.83 -9.06 -8.19
CA ILE A 83 -1.57 -8.76 -9.43
C ILE A 83 -0.89 -7.69 -10.30
N PHE A 84 -0.15 -6.77 -9.67
CA PHE A 84 0.53 -5.66 -10.32
C PHE A 84 2.04 -5.87 -10.49
N ARG A 85 2.58 -7.07 -10.18
CA ARG A 85 4.04 -7.30 -10.24
C ARG A 85 4.63 -6.92 -11.60
N VAL A 86 4.06 -7.45 -12.68
CA VAL A 86 4.58 -7.22 -14.04
C VAL A 86 4.61 -5.74 -14.38
N ALA A 87 3.47 -5.06 -14.25
CA ALA A 87 3.37 -3.62 -14.54
C ALA A 87 4.36 -2.79 -13.68
N LEU A 88 4.48 -3.10 -12.40
CA LEU A 88 5.39 -2.38 -11.51
C LEU A 88 6.87 -2.68 -11.82
N THR A 89 7.22 -3.92 -12.18
CA THR A 89 8.58 -4.27 -12.64
C THR A 89 8.93 -3.51 -13.91
N GLU A 90 8.04 -3.51 -14.91
CA GLU A 90 8.25 -2.80 -16.18
C GLU A 90 8.40 -1.29 -15.97
N PHE A 91 7.54 -0.70 -15.13
CA PHE A 91 7.66 0.72 -14.79
C PHE A 91 8.97 1.02 -14.05
N ARG A 92 9.36 0.19 -13.09
CA ARG A 92 10.64 0.34 -12.37
C ARG A 92 11.82 0.29 -13.34
N GLN A 93 11.85 -0.66 -14.26
CA GLN A 93 12.91 -0.75 -15.27
C GLN A 93 12.97 0.51 -16.15
N ALA A 94 11.83 1.01 -16.60
CA ALA A 94 11.76 2.25 -17.39
C ALA A 94 12.26 3.47 -16.61
N TRP A 95 11.89 3.56 -15.33
CA TRP A 95 12.37 4.60 -14.42
C TRP A 95 13.89 4.54 -14.22
N GLU A 96 14.43 3.37 -13.87
CA GLU A 96 15.86 3.18 -13.62
C GLU A 96 16.70 3.42 -14.86
N TYR A 97 16.21 3.04 -16.04
CA TYR A 97 16.86 3.33 -17.32
C TYR A 97 17.00 4.85 -17.55
N GLN A 98 15.99 5.63 -17.20
CA GLN A 98 16.02 7.08 -17.38
C GLN A 98 16.86 7.79 -16.29
N GLU A 99 16.80 7.34 -15.04
CA GLU A 99 17.49 8.00 -13.91
C GLU A 99 18.93 7.56 -13.72
N GLY A 100 19.35 6.42 -14.33
CA GLY A 100 20.68 5.85 -14.16
C GLY A 100 21.00 5.41 -12.72
N LYS A 101 19.96 5.21 -11.91
CA LYS A 101 20.05 4.87 -10.49
C LYS A 101 19.08 3.75 -10.18
N ASN A 102 19.55 2.72 -9.48
CA ASN A 102 18.75 1.67 -8.89
C ASN A 102 18.91 1.76 -7.36
N HIS A 103 18.04 2.54 -6.72
CA HIS A 103 17.99 2.60 -5.26
C HIS A 103 16.61 2.15 -4.77
N LEU A 104 16.62 1.32 -3.73
CA LEU A 104 15.41 0.70 -3.16
C LEU A 104 14.35 1.71 -2.68
N TRP A 105 14.77 2.91 -2.29
CA TRP A 105 13.88 3.98 -1.82
C TRP A 105 13.30 4.87 -2.93
N GLN A 106 13.68 4.66 -4.20
CA GLN A 106 13.20 5.48 -5.32
C GLN A 106 11.69 5.44 -5.52
N GLY A 107 11.02 4.36 -5.10
CA GLY A 107 9.56 4.30 -5.14
C GLY A 107 8.88 5.50 -4.47
N TYR A 108 9.49 6.08 -3.42
CA TYR A 108 8.98 7.31 -2.78
C TYR A 108 9.32 8.60 -3.54
N VAL A 109 10.41 8.60 -4.31
CA VAL A 109 10.82 9.74 -5.15
C VAL A 109 9.91 9.87 -6.35
N VAL A 110 9.45 8.75 -6.92
CA VAL A 110 8.58 8.72 -8.11
C VAL A 110 7.40 9.68 -7.94
N LYS A 111 6.68 9.63 -6.81
CA LYS A 111 5.52 10.50 -6.53
C LYS A 111 5.84 12.00 -6.65
N GLN A 112 7.07 12.41 -6.33
CA GLN A 112 7.49 13.81 -6.32
C GLN A 112 8.05 14.28 -7.66
N GLU A 113 8.63 13.37 -8.44
CA GLU A 113 9.41 13.72 -9.63
C GLU A 113 8.78 13.30 -10.95
N ILE A 114 7.79 12.39 -10.95
CA ILE A 114 7.24 11.81 -12.18
C ILE A 114 6.72 12.86 -13.18
N TYR A 115 6.15 13.97 -12.70
CA TYR A 115 5.63 15.07 -13.53
C TYR A 115 6.72 15.84 -14.29
N LYS A 116 7.99 15.64 -13.93
CA LYS A 116 9.15 16.25 -14.63
C LYS A 116 9.75 15.31 -15.67
N LYS A 117 9.21 14.08 -15.81
CA LYS A 117 9.72 13.06 -16.71
C LYS A 117 8.97 13.12 -18.05
N SER A 118 9.37 12.25 -18.98
CA SER A 118 8.75 12.18 -20.31
C SER A 118 7.28 11.75 -20.24
N ASP A 119 6.46 12.21 -21.20
CA ASP A 119 5.05 11.82 -21.30
C ASP A 119 4.87 10.30 -21.36
N LYS A 120 5.81 9.59 -22.00
CA LYS A 120 5.80 8.13 -22.07
C LYS A 120 5.95 7.51 -20.68
N LEU A 121 6.89 7.99 -19.86
CA LEU A 121 7.10 7.46 -18.51
C LEU A 121 5.93 7.84 -17.59
N LEU A 122 5.39 9.05 -17.75
CA LEU A 122 4.19 9.49 -17.02
C LEU A 122 2.96 8.63 -17.37
N GLN A 123 2.77 8.28 -18.65
CA GLN A 123 1.71 7.36 -19.06
C GLN A 123 1.90 5.96 -18.44
N GLN A 124 3.12 5.41 -18.49
CA GLN A 124 3.43 4.11 -17.87
C GLN A 124 3.20 4.11 -16.35
N TYR A 125 3.48 5.23 -15.68
CA TYR A 125 3.17 5.43 -14.28
C TYR A 125 1.65 5.35 -14.03
N HIS A 126 0.86 6.10 -14.81
CA HIS A 126 -0.61 6.06 -14.70
C HIS A 126 -1.18 4.67 -14.97
N ASP A 127 -0.71 3.99 -16.02
CA ASP A 127 -1.12 2.63 -16.36
C ASP A 127 -0.80 1.66 -15.22
N THR A 128 0.40 1.78 -14.63
CA THR A 128 0.80 0.99 -13.45
C THR A 128 -0.11 1.26 -12.26
N LEU A 129 -0.44 2.52 -11.97
CA LEU A 129 -1.37 2.87 -10.89
C LEU A 129 -2.76 2.27 -11.12
N VAL A 130 -3.26 2.20 -12.35
CA VAL A 130 -4.55 1.55 -12.66
C VAL A 130 -4.51 0.06 -12.32
N VAL A 131 -3.39 -0.64 -12.58
CA VAL A 131 -3.24 -2.05 -12.21
C VAL A 131 -3.14 -2.23 -10.69
N ILE A 132 -2.38 -1.36 -10.00
CA ILE A 132 -2.27 -1.38 -8.54
C ILE A 132 -3.64 -1.14 -7.89
N GLN A 133 -4.43 -0.18 -8.39
CA GLN A 133 -5.79 0.09 -7.90
C GLN A 133 -6.69 -1.15 -7.95
N LYS A 134 -6.54 -2.02 -8.95
CA LYS A 134 -7.28 -3.31 -8.99
C LYS A 134 -6.90 -4.21 -7.80
N GLY A 135 -5.61 -4.22 -7.42
CA GLY A 135 -5.13 -4.91 -6.21
C GLY A 135 -5.68 -4.31 -4.92
N VAL A 136 -5.74 -2.99 -4.83
CA VAL A 136 -6.27 -2.24 -3.66
C VAL A 136 -7.73 -2.55 -3.38
N LYS A 137 -8.56 -2.82 -4.40
CA LYS A 137 -9.99 -3.12 -4.20
C LYS A 137 -10.22 -4.35 -3.31
N GLN A 138 -9.38 -5.38 -3.43
CA GLN A 138 -9.58 -6.63 -2.70
C GLN A 138 -9.54 -6.49 -1.17
N PRO A 139 -8.50 -5.90 -0.55
CA PRO A 139 -8.49 -5.74 0.89
C PRO A 139 -9.61 -4.83 1.39
N ILE A 140 -10.13 -3.89 0.59
CA ILE A 140 -11.28 -3.07 0.98
C ILE A 140 -12.55 -3.94 1.06
N VAL A 141 -12.85 -4.70 -0.01
CA VAL A 141 -14.08 -5.52 -0.10
C VAL A 141 -14.09 -6.67 0.94
N TYR A 142 -12.92 -7.20 1.28
CA TYR A 142 -12.76 -8.38 2.14
C TYR A 142 -12.14 -8.10 3.51
N ALA A 143 -11.92 -6.84 3.90
CA ALA A 143 -11.51 -6.52 5.27
C ALA A 143 -12.72 -6.60 6.20
N GLY A 144 -12.63 -7.50 7.17
CA GLY A 144 -13.74 -7.82 8.06
C GLY A 144 -13.90 -9.31 8.26
N THR A 145 -14.83 -9.66 9.14
CA THR A 145 -15.30 -11.04 9.33
C THR A 145 -16.52 -11.30 8.43
N SER A 146 -17.04 -12.53 8.44
CA SER A 146 -18.32 -12.84 7.79
C SER A 146 -19.51 -12.06 8.39
N GLN A 147 -19.35 -11.50 9.59
CA GLN A 147 -20.42 -10.81 10.32
C GLN A 147 -20.26 -9.27 10.27
N GLN A 148 -19.05 -8.76 10.01
CA GLN A 148 -18.78 -7.33 10.03
C GLN A 148 -17.72 -6.98 8.99
N LYS A 149 -18.05 -6.07 8.07
CA LYS A 149 -17.08 -5.44 7.16
C LYS A 149 -16.54 -4.15 7.80
N TYR A 150 -15.28 -3.83 7.51
CA TYR A 150 -14.66 -2.58 7.98
C TYR A 150 -14.77 -1.43 6.97
N PHE A 151 -15.02 -1.75 5.69
CA PHE A 151 -15.19 -0.76 4.64
C PHE A 151 -16.37 -1.11 3.75
N ASP A 152 -16.98 -0.07 3.19
CA ASP A 152 -17.93 -0.20 2.09
C ASP A 152 -17.21 -0.43 0.76
N GLU A 153 -17.97 -0.90 -0.23
CA GLU A 153 -17.43 -1.11 -1.58
C GLU A 153 -17.03 0.23 -2.22
N PRO A 154 -15.88 0.29 -2.93
CA PRO A 154 -15.47 1.50 -3.61
C PRO A 154 -16.48 1.94 -4.68
N ARG A 155 -16.82 3.22 -4.71
CA ARG A 155 -17.72 3.86 -5.69
C ARG A 155 -17.12 5.19 -6.19
N LYS A 156 -17.71 5.85 -7.18
CA LYS A 156 -17.15 7.10 -7.70
C LYS A 156 -17.28 8.22 -6.68
N ARG A 157 -16.38 9.21 -6.70
CA ARG A 157 -16.44 10.39 -5.83
C ARG A 157 -17.79 11.10 -5.93
N SER A 158 -18.36 11.19 -7.12
CA SER A 158 -19.68 11.78 -7.40
C SER A 158 -20.84 11.12 -6.63
N ASP A 159 -20.66 9.86 -6.22
CA ASP A 159 -21.71 9.06 -5.58
C ASP A 159 -21.76 9.27 -4.06
N PHE A 160 -20.82 10.04 -3.51
CA PHE A 160 -20.77 10.41 -2.10
C PHE A 160 -21.39 11.78 -1.87
N TYR A 161 -22.39 11.84 -1.00
CA TYR A 161 -23.05 13.06 -0.57
C TYR A 161 -22.61 13.43 0.85
N GLN A 162 -22.22 14.69 1.07
CA GLN A 162 -21.90 15.28 2.39
C GLN A 162 -20.75 14.66 3.20
N ILE A 163 -19.97 13.73 2.65
CA ILE A 163 -18.76 13.21 3.32
C ILE A 163 -17.54 14.03 2.89
N VAL A 164 -16.68 14.37 3.86
CA VAL A 164 -15.43 15.09 3.62
C VAL A 164 -14.48 14.22 2.80
N ALA A 165 -13.78 14.83 1.85
CA ALA A 165 -12.85 14.13 0.98
C ALA A 165 -11.47 14.77 1.10
N ILE A 166 -10.41 13.99 0.95
CA ILE A 166 -9.06 14.57 0.87
C ILE A 166 -8.98 15.53 -0.35
N PRO A 167 -8.10 16.55 -0.33
CA PRO A 167 -7.92 17.46 -1.46
C PRO A 167 -7.53 16.76 -2.77
N ASN A 168 -7.78 17.43 -3.91
CA ASN A 168 -7.36 17.01 -5.25
C ASN A 168 -7.93 15.66 -5.75
N ILE A 169 -9.22 15.42 -5.46
CA ILE A 169 -9.98 14.27 -5.99
C ILE A 169 -10.86 14.71 -7.16
N ASN A 170 -10.89 13.89 -8.22
CA ASN A 170 -11.78 14.10 -9.36
C ASN A 170 -13.15 13.42 -9.13
N PRO A 171 -14.26 13.94 -9.70
CA PRO A 171 -15.58 13.33 -9.57
C PRO A 171 -15.66 11.85 -10.01
N ASP A 172 -14.85 11.47 -11.00
CA ASP A 172 -14.78 10.09 -11.53
C ASP A 172 -13.79 9.18 -10.79
N ASP A 173 -13.04 9.70 -9.81
CA ASP A 173 -12.13 8.86 -9.03
C ASP A 173 -12.94 7.81 -8.27
N MET A 174 -12.50 6.55 -8.34
CA MET A 174 -13.01 5.50 -7.46
C MET A 174 -12.46 5.76 -6.05
N CYS A 175 -13.35 5.86 -5.07
CA CYS A 175 -13.02 6.13 -3.69
C CYS A 175 -13.72 5.15 -2.75
N PHE A 176 -13.24 5.10 -1.51
CA PHE A 176 -13.88 4.41 -0.41
C PHE A 176 -13.88 5.32 0.83
N VAL A 177 -14.74 5.01 1.79
CA VAL A 177 -14.83 5.73 3.06
C VAL A 177 -13.87 5.09 4.06
N VAL A 178 -13.03 5.90 4.68
CA VAL A 178 -12.28 5.53 5.89
C VAL A 178 -13.12 5.95 7.10
N PRO A 179 -13.54 5.01 7.97
CA PRO A 179 -14.30 5.36 9.17
C PRO A 179 -13.52 6.28 10.13
N SER A 180 -14.21 7.17 10.86
CA SER A 180 -13.60 8.07 11.86
C SER A 180 -12.64 7.35 12.79
N TRP A 181 -13.06 6.22 13.35
CA TRP A 181 -12.26 5.50 14.33
C TRP A 181 -10.89 5.08 13.75
N LEU A 182 -10.84 4.69 12.47
CA LEU A 182 -9.60 4.28 11.81
C LEU A 182 -8.77 5.49 11.43
N TRP A 183 -9.40 6.56 10.94
CA TRP A 183 -8.72 7.81 10.64
C TRP A 183 -8.07 8.39 11.91
N LYS A 184 -8.83 8.44 13.00
CA LYS A 184 -8.39 8.96 14.30
C LYS A 184 -7.25 8.16 14.91
N ILE A 185 -7.32 6.82 14.92
CA ILE A 185 -6.20 6.03 15.44
C ILE A 185 -4.93 6.18 14.58
N CYS A 186 -5.06 6.38 13.27
CA CYS A 186 -3.92 6.67 12.40
C CYS A 186 -3.29 8.05 12.69
N LEU A 187 -4.06 9.01 13.18
CA LEU A 187 -3.53 10.29 13.65
C LEU A 187 -2.93 10.16 15.06
N ASP A 188 -3.69 9.63 16.00
CA ASP A 188 -3.33 9.57 17.42
C ASP A 188 -2.18 8.60 17.71
N LYS A 189 -2.05 7.53 16.92
CA LYS A 189 -1.10 6.42 17.12
C LYS A 189 -0.30 6.08 15.86
N SER A 190 -0.02 7.09 15.02
CA SER A 190 0.63 6.91 13.71
C SER A 190 1.87 5.99 13.74
N GLU A 191 2.82 6.27 14.64
CA GLU A 191 4.07 5.49 14.74
C GLU A 191 3.81 4.04 15.17
N TRP A 192 2.85 3.82 16.05
CA TRP A 192 2.45 2.49 16.47
C TRP A 192 1.78 1.73 15.34
N VAL A 193 0.88 2.37 14.58
CA VAL A 193 0.23 1.75 13.40
C VAL A 193 1.29 1.40 12.34
N GLU A 194 2.24 2.29 12.07
CA GLU A 194 3.37 2.01 11.17
C GLU A 194 4.18 0.81 11.65
N ALA A 195 4.58 0.79 12.93
CA ALA A 195 5.38 -0.29 13.50
C ALA A 195 4.67 -1.64 13.40
N MET A 196 3.36 -1.70 13.70
CA MET A 196 2.55 -2.91 13.55
C MET A 196 2.44 -3.37 12.10
N CYS A 197 2.26 -2.44 11.16
CA CYS A 197 2.22 -2.80 9.74
C CYS A 197 3.57 -3.36 9.26
N VAL A 198 4.69 -2.73 9.64
CA VAL A 198 6.03 -3.19 9.28
C VAL A 198 6.29 -4.58 9.86
N ASP A 199 6.02 -4.77 11.15
CA ASP A 199 6.23 -6.04 11.84
C ASP A 199 5.39 -7.17 11.23
N ALA A 200 4.09 -6.94 11.05
CA ALA A 200 3.19 -7.90 10.40
C ALA A 200 3.67 -8.26 8.99
N TRP A 201 4.21 -7.30 8.23
CA TRP A 201 4.72 -7.55 6.88
C TRP A 201 5.98 -8.42 6.91
N CYS A 202 6.92 -8.12 7.82
CA CYS A 202 8.13 -8.93 8.02
C CYS A 202 7.78 -10.37 8.37
N LEU A 203 6.89 -10.58 9.34
CA LEU A 203 6.44 -11.90 9.77
C LEU A 203 5.77 -12.66 8.62
N PHE A 204 4.93 -11.98 7.83
CA PHE A 204 4.29 -12.59 6.68
C PHE A 204 5.29 -13.06 5.62
N ILE A 205 6.27 -12.22 5.28
CA ILE A 205 7.27 -12.57 4.26
C ILE A 205 8.15 -13.72 4.76
N GLN A 206 8.57 -13.68 6.03
CA GLN A 206 9.36 -14.75 6.63
C GLN A 206 8.62 -16.09 6.58
N ASP A 207 7.35 -16.12 7.01
CA ASP A 207 6.48 -17.31 6.92
C ASP A 207 6.42 -17.87 5.49
N LYS A 208 6.23 -17.00 4.48
CA LYS A 208 6.15 -17.43 3.08
C LYS A 208 7.49 -17.85 2.48
N ALA A 209 8.59 -17.22 2.86
CA ALA A 209 9.93 -17.60 2.42
C ALA A 209 10.30 -19.02 2.89
N HIS A 210 9.92 -19.38 4.13
CA HIS A 210 10.06 -20.75 4.64
C HIS A 210 9.31 -21.78 3.78
N HIS A 211 8.13 -21.43 3.26
CA HIS A 211 7.35 -22.31 2.40
C HIS A 211 7.85 -22.42 0.95
N LEU A 212 8.75 -21.52 0.53
CA LEU A 212 9.23 -21.40 -0.85
C LEU A 212 10.55 -22.14 -1.13
N ASN A 213 11.20 -22.74 -0.13
CA ASN A 213 12.56 -23.31 -0.23
C ASN A 213 13.61 -22.32 -0.82
N GLN A 214 13.33 -21.02 -0.77
CA GLN A 214 14.31 -19.97 -1.04
C GLN A 214 15.21 -19.83 0.20
N GLN A 215 16.40 -19.22 0.05
CA GLN A 215 17.12 -18.77 1.25
C GLN A 215 16.16 -17.87 2.03
N PRO A 216 15.77 -18.24 3.27
CA PRO A 216 14.77 -17.50 3.99
C PRO A 216 15.34 -16.11 4.27
N PHE A 217 14.68 -15.07 3.74
CA PHE A 217 14.93 -13.72 4.21
C PHE A 217 14.59 -13.70 5.70
N SER A 218 15.56 -13.35 6.54
CA SER A 218 15.30 -13.19 7.96
C SER A 218 14.53 -11.89 8.20
N TYR A 219 13.92 -11.76 9.38
CA TYR A 219 13.32 -10.51 9.82
C TYR A 219 14.29 -9.33 9.68
N VAL A 220 15.57 -9.56 10.02
CA VAL A 220 16.65 -8.56 9.95
C VAL A 220 16.95 -8.12 8.52
N ASP A 221 16.75 -9.01 7.53
CA ASP A 221 16.93 -8.66 6.11
C ASP A 221 15.74 -7.86 5.56
N ILE A 222 14.52 -8.20 6.00
CA ILE A 222 13.27 -7.63 5.46
C ILE A 222 12.97 -6.28 6.10
N TYR A 223 13.17 -6.16 7.41
CA TYR A 223 12.79 -4.99 8.18
C TYR A 223 13.35 -3.68 7.60
N PRO A 224 14.66 -3.58 7.27
CA PRO A 224 15.19 -2.37 6.64
C PRO A 224 14.47 -2.03 5.34
N LEU A 225 14.15 -3.02 4.51
CA LEU A 225 13.53 -2.84 3.19
C LEU A 225 12.10 -2.31 3.30
N VAL A 226 11.29 -2.91 4.16
CA VAL A 226 9.88 -2.49 4.32
C VAL A 226 9.75 -1.23 5.18
N SER A 227 10.71 -0.94 6.05
CA SER A 227 10.75 0.29 6.85
C SER A 227 11.36 1.49 6.12
N LEU A 228 11.89 1.31 4.90
CA LEU A 228 12.46 2.38 4.08
C LEU A 228 11.50 3.57 3.97
N ARG A 229 12.00 4.75 4.37
CA ARG A 229 11.36 6.06 4.18
C ARG A 229 12.41 7.09 3.80
N PRO A 230 12.11 8.07 2.93
CA PRO A 230 13.06 9.12 2.57
C PRO A 230 13.65 9.88 3.77
N HIS A 231 12.81 10.21 4.77
CA HIS A 231 13.25 10.96 5.95
C HIS A 231 14.14 10.14 6.92
N LYS A 232 14.05 8.81 6.89
CA LYS A 232 14.90 7.90 7.71
C LYS A 232 16.27 7.64 7.07
N LEU A 233 16.50 8.10 5.84
CA LEU A 233 17.76 7.94 5.10
C LEU A 233 18.71 9.14 5.20
N LEU A 234 18.24 10.23 5.82
CA LEU A 234 18.99 11.49 5.99
C LEU A 234 19.43 11.72 7.45
N GLY A 235 19.27 10.71 8.31
CA GLY A 235 19.70 10.72 9.72
C GLY A 235 20.99 9.94 9.94
#